data_AF-A0A1E7FEX8-F1
#
_entry.id   AF-A0A1E7FEX8-F1
#
_cell.length_a   1.000
_cell.length_b   1.000
_cell.length_c   1.000
_cell.angle_alpha   90.00
_cell.angle_beta   90.00
_cell.angle_gamma   90.00
#
_symmetry.space_group_name_H-M   'P 1'
#
loop_
_entity.id
_entity.type
_entity.pdbx_description
1 polymer ?
#
loop_
_entity_poly.entity_id
_entity_poly.type
_entity_poly.pdbx_seq_one_letter_code
_entity_poly.pdbx_strand_id
1 'polypeptide(L)' 'MPLTTKRAGKGFYKGKGGTKEGRLNSKAKFITDPRKQVELIVPDLEGFTLKAYIARTASKFAPELRRRPGQV' A
#
# COMPACT_ATOMS: atom_id res chain seq x y z
N MET A 1 -21.98 -19.06 6.14
CA MET A 1 -20.99 -17.95 6.10
C MET A 1 -19.60 -18.49 6.40
N PRO A 2 -18.53 -17.98 5.77
CA PRO A 2 -17.16 -18.43 6.05
C PRO A 2 -16.70 -18.05 7.47
N LEU A 3 -15.93 -18.92 8.12
CA LEU A 3 -15.40 -18.68 9.47
C LEU A 3 -14.44 -17.49 9.53
N THR A 4 -14.51 -16.72 10.61
CA THR A 4 -13.59 -15.61 10.91
C THR A 4 -12.76 -15.92 12.15
N THR A 5 -11.69 -15.16 12.36
CA THR A 5 -10.79 -15.32 13.52
C THR A 5 -11.47 -15.20 14.89
N LYS A 6 -12.67 -14.60 14.97
CA LYS A 6 -13.40 -14.34 16.22
C LYS A 6 -14.55 -15.30 16.47
N ARG A 7 -14.90 -16.14 15.49
CA ARG A 7 -16.08 -17.02 15.53
C ARG A 7 -15.74 -18.49 15.79
N ALA A 8 -14.48 -18.80 16.08
CA ALA A 8 -14.02 -20.15 16.37
C ALA A 8 -13.33 -20.21 17.74
N GLY A 9 -13.41 -21.37 18.40
CA GLY A 9 -12.82 -21.61 19.71
C GLY A 9 -11.29 -21.78 19.68
N LYS A 10 -10.73 -22.28 20.79
CA LYS A 10 -9.29 -22.50 20.96
C LYS A 10 -8.76 -23.47 19.90
N GLY A 11 -7.59 -23.16 19.32
CA GLY A 11 -6.90 -23.99 18.33
C GLY A 11 -7.22 -23.63 16.87
N PHE A 12 -8.24 -22.82 16.61
CA PHE A 12 -8.50 -22.32 15.26
C PHE A 12 -7.65 -21.09 14.96
N TYR A 13 -6.74 -21.23 14.00
CA TYR A 13 -5.96 -20.12 13.45
C TYR A 13 -6.42 -19.80 12.04
N LYS A 14 -6.65 -18.51 11.75
CA LYS A 14 -6.92 -18.02 10.40
C LYS A 14 -6.12 -16.75 10.14
N GLY A 15 -5.27 -16.78 9.12
CA GLY A 15 -4.48 -15.63 8.71
C GLY A 15 -5.34 -14.46 8.20
N LYS A 16 -4.71 -13.28 8.12
CA LYS A 16 -5.33 -12.03 7.63
C LYS A 16 -4.64 -11.47 6.37
N GLY A 17 -3.84 -12.29 5.68
CA GLY A 17 -3.08 -11.85 4.52
C GLY A 17 -1.79 -11.10 4.88
N GLY A 18 -1.30 -11.23 6.11
CA GLY A 18 0.01 -10.72 6.50
C GLY A 18 1.15 -11.43 5.78
N THR A 19 2.28 -10.74 5.67
CA THR A 19 3.53 -11.21 5.06
C THR A 19 4.19 -12.31 5.89
N LYS A 20 4.87 -13.24 5.20
CA LYS A 20 5.64 -14.30 5.86
C LYS A 20 7.09 -13.84 6.07
N GLU A 21 7.32 -13.10 7.13
CA GLU A 21 8.60 -12.45 7.43
C GLU A 21 9.65 -13.35 8.08
N GLY A 22 9.37 -14.65 8.22
CA GLY A 22 10.23 -15.52 8.99
C GLY A 22 9.71 -16.95 9.09
N ARG A 23 10.13 -17.63 10.15
CA ARG A 23 9.76 -19.03 10.43
C ARG A 23 9.62 -19.30 11.91
N LEU A 24 8.79 -20.29 12.24
CA LEU A 24 8.77 -20.89 13.58
C LEU A 24 9.93 -21.87 13.73
N ASN A 25 10.52 -21.93 14.92
CA ASN A 25 11.45 -22.98 15.30
C ASN A 25 10.73 -24.15 15.99
N SER A 26 11.46 -25.23 16.28
CA SER A 26 10.92 -26.43 16.96
C SER A 26 10.40 -26.14 18.37
N LYS A 27 10.82 -25.04 18.99
CA LYS A 27 10.35 -24.56 20.30
C LYS A 27 9.20 -23.55 20.19
N ALA A 28 8.52 -23.49 19.03
CA ALA A 28 7.42 -22.58 18.74
C ALA A 28 7.74 -21.07 18.88
N LYS A 29 9.02 -20.68 18.91
CA LYS A 29 9.43 -19.27 18.82
C LYS A 29 9.51 -18.86 17.36
N PHE A 30 9.07 -17.63 17.07
CA PHE A 30 9.19 -17.04 15.74
C PHE A 30 10.55 -16.37 15.57
N ILE A 31 11.22 -16.63 14.46
CA ILE A 31 12.49 -16.04 14.07
C ILE A 31 12.27 -15.24 12.79
N THR A 32 12.52 -13.94 12.85
CA THR A 32 12.45 -13.02 11.69
C THR A 32 13.64 -13.22 10.76
N ASP A 33 13.39 -13.09 9.46
CA ASP A 33 14.40 -13.11 8.40
C ASP A 33 14.44 -11.71 7.76
N PRO A 34 15.51 -10.91 7.98
CA PRO A 34 15.61 -9.56 7.44
C PRO A 34 15.43 -9.48 5.91
N ARG A 35 15.77 -10.56 5.19
CA ARG A 35 15.61 -10.61 3.72
C ARG A 35 14.16 -10.76 3.26
N LYS A 36 13.26 -11.18 4.16
CA LYS A 36 11.83 -11.36 3.89
C LYS A 36 10.98 -10.22 4.47
N GLN A 37 11.59 -9.32 5.23
CA GLN A 37 10.89 -8.17 5.77
C GLN A 37 10.61 -7.17 4.65
N VAL A 38 9.38 -6.65 4.63
CA VAL A 38 9.00 -5.64 3.66
C VAL A 38 9.58 -4.30 4.10
N GLU A 39 10.46 -3.76 3.27
CA GLU A 39 11.00 -2.42 3.43
C GLU A 39 10.33 -1.48 2.42
N LEU A 40 9.81 -0.35 2.91
CA LEU A 40 9.27 0.70 2.06
C LEU A 40 10.37 1.73 1.84
N ILE A 41 10.99 1.69 0.65
CA ILE A 41 12.03 2.65 0.27
C ILE A 41 11.34 3.96 -0.10
N VAL A 42 11.33 4.90 0.83
CA VAL A 42 10.76 6.23 0.63
C VAL A 42 11.85 7.14 0.08
N PRO A 43 11.65 7.80 -1.08
CA PRO A 43 12.61 8.77 -1.58
C PRO A 43 12.66 10.01 -0.69
N ASP A 44 13.75 10.77 -0.78
CA ASP A 44 13.79 12.11 -0.18
C ASP A 44 12.80 13.04 -0.91
N LEU A 45 11.98 13.73 -0.14
CA LEU A 45 10.91 14.61 -0.63
C LEU A 45 11.18 16.08 -0.28
N GLU A 46 12.36 16.42 0.24
CA GLU A 46 12.71 17.81 0.51
C GLU A 46 12.66 18.64 -0.80
N GLY A 47 11.90 19.73 -0.80
CA GLY A 47 11.66 20.56 -1.99
C GLY A 47 10.63 20.01 -2.99
N PHE A 48 10.00 18.86 -2.73
CA PHE A 48 8.98 18.30 -3.62
C PHE A 48 7.66 19.07 -3.51
N THR A 49 7.23 19.70 -4.61
CA THR A 49 6.07 20.62 -4.63
C THR A 49 4.76 19.95 -5.06
N LEU A 50 4.81 18.71 -5.55
CA LEU A 50 3.62 17.99 -6.01
C LEU A 50 2.75 17.56 -4.82
N LYS A 51 1.44 17.76 -4.96
CA LYS A 51 0.43 17.40 -3.96
C LYS A 51 -0.46 16.28 -4.50
N ALA A 52 -1.14 15.57 -3.60
CA ALA A 52 -2.11 14.53 -3.96
C ALA A 52 -3.29 15.07 -4.79
N TYR A 53 -3.56 16.38 -4.70
CA TYR A 53 -4.66 17.04 -5.39
C TYR A 53 -4.17 18.21 -6.24
N ILE A 54 -4.88 18.45 -7.34
CA ILE A 54 -4.68 19.59 -8.22
C ILE A 54 -5.72 20.68 -7.93
N ALA A 55 -5.40 21.92 -8.32
CA ALA A 55 -6.37 23.01 -8.25
C ALA A 55 -7.61 22.71 -9.10
N ARG A 56 -8.80 23.11 -8.63
CA ARG A 56 -10.06 22.91 -9.38
C ARG A 56 -10.03 23.59 -10.76
N THR A 57 -9.28 24.68 -10.89
CA THR A 57 -9.11 25.44 -12.12
C THR A 57 -8.16 24.80 -13.11
N ALA A 58 -7.38 23.79 -12.70
CA ALA A 58 -6.49 23.08 -13.61
C ALA A 58 -7.31 22.35 -14.68
N SER A 59 -6.88 22.46 -15.95
CA SER A 59 -7.54 21.78 -17.05
C SER A 59 -7.42 20.26 -16.89
N LYS A 60 -8.55 19.58 -16.99
CA LYS A 60 -8.64 18.11 -17.01
C LYS A 60 -8.29 17.52 -18.38
N PHE A 61 -8.23 18.36 -19.42
CA PHE A 61 -7.90 17.92 -20.77
C PHE A 61 -6.40 17.95 -20.98
N ALA A 62 -5.94 16.93 -21.70
CA ALA A 62 -4.56 16.83 -22.13
C ALA A 62 -4.17 18.08 -22.95
N PRO A 63 -2.93 18.58 -22.79
CA PRO A 63 -2.49 19.84 -23.40
C PRO A 63 -2.79 19.99 -24.89
N GLU A 64 -2.66 18.89 -25.64
CA GLU A 64 -2.87 18.80 -27.08
C GLU A 64 -4.33 18.95 -27.52
N LEU A 65 -5.30 18.64 -26.64
CA LEU A 65 -6.73 18.77 -26.90
C LEU A 65 -7.30 20.10 -26.39
N ARG A 66 -6.47 20.96 -25.78
CA ARG A 66 -6.92 22.27 -25.29
C ARG A 66 -7.18 23.17 -26.49
N ARG A 67 -8.43 23.61 -26.66
CA ARG A 67 -8.75 24.67 -27.64
C ARG A 67 -7.93 25.90 -27.28
N ARG A 68 -7.14 26.39 -28.23
CA ARG A 68 -6.42 27.66 -28.05
C ARG A 68 -7.45 28.78 -27.90
N PRO A 69 -7.30 29.71 -26.95
CA PRO A 69 -8.15 30.88 -26.91
C PRO A 69 -8.01 31.63 -28.25
N GLY A 70 -9.11 31.81 -28.98
CA GLY A 70 -9.14 32.48 -30.29
C GLY A 70 -9.28 31.58 -31.52
N GLN A 71 -9.43 30.27 -31.37
CA GLN A 71 -9.77 29.38 -32.49
C GLN A 71 -11.29 29.20 -32.55
N VAL A 72 -11.95 29.90 -33.49
CA VAL A 72 -13.38 29.73 -33.85
C VAL A 72 -13.57 28.41 -34.58
#